data_AF-A0A9X8N9C0-F1
#
_entry.id   AF-A0A9X8N9C0-F1
#
_cell.length_a   1.000
_cell.length_b   1.000
_cell.length_c   1.000
_cell.angle_alpha   90.00
_cell.angle_beta   90.00
_cell.angle_gamma   90.00
#
_symmetry.space_group_name_H-M   'P 1'
#
loop_
_entity.id
_entity.type
_entity.pdbx_description
1 polymer ?
#
loop_
_entity_poly.entity_id
_entity_poly.type
_entity_poly.pdbx_seq_one_letter_code
_entity_poly.pdbx_strand_id
1 'polypeptide(L)'
;MFHTLRGFANRRGTPVDPAQSYDQAEKPCGGTTSASPRSIVAANRMTYRRSGQSGLHLPVLSLGLVNEEKVLRAPNALIHQAVDAGITHFDFTPRFGQLPGAGDDVVGHALSTVRAWRSDVTVSTRIGLGTGLRTLVGFGSRRHLLSQLDSLLRRTGIEYVDVLFAHRYDHTSPLEETMGALASAVQQGKALYVGLSGYAPSMLRRAATLLSRLGTPAVLYQASYSLLDRWVEDAVLDILQMHGIGFMASAPLAHGSLTSQGPALATPSGMMPAMSRIAQLRGQSVTQLALSWVLHSPHITSALISTSHLGHLSELRGAVDRMHFTPDQLAALDACCASARIDDSTNDVSQHPVSPATTEHFQR
;
A
#
# COMPACT_ATOMS: atom_id res chain seq x y z
N MET A 1 55.88 14.55 -37.68
CA MET A 1 56.30 13.66 -38.79
C MET A 1 55.32 12.49 -38.84
N PHE A 2 54.67 12.35 -39.98
CA PHE A 2 53.69 11.32 -40.31
C PHE A 2 54.35 9.96 -40.50
N HIS A 3 53.68 8.86 -40.13
CA HIS A 3 53.84 7.61 -40.87
C HIS A 3 52.52 6.83 -41.01
N THR A 4 52.27 6.45 -42.25
CA THR A 4 51.13 5.73 -42.80
C THR A 4 51.69 4.64 -43.73
N LEU A 5 50.85 3.64 -44.04
CA LEU A 5 50.94 2.58 -45.08
C LEU A 5 51.57 1.26 -44.58
N ARG A 6 51.13 0.04 -44.91
CA ARG A 6 50.07 -0.66 -45.70
C ARG A 6 50.20 -2.14 -45.23
N GLY A 7 49.20 -3.01 -45.03
CA GLY A 7 48.08 -3.42 -45.88
C GLY A 7 48.45 -4.63 -46.75
N PHE A 8 47.99 -5.86 -46.43
CA PHE A 8 47.66 -6.92 -47.40
C PHE A 8 46.71 -8.00 -46.81
N ALA A 9 45.73 -8.41 -47.63
CA ALA A 9 44.63 -9.37 -47.43
C ALA A 9 45.12 -10.85 -47.40
N ASN A 10 44.35 -11.94 -47.27
CA ASN A 10 42.98 -12.29 -47.68
C ASN A 10 42.72 -13.75 -47.20
N ARG A 11 41.48 -14.15 -46.89
CA ARG A 11 40.90 -15.47 -47.30
C ARG A 11 39.40 -15.54 -46.96
N ARG A 12 38.61 -15.78 -48.02
CA ARG A 12 37.17 -16.01 -48.03
C ARG A 12 36.87 -17.50 -47.88
N GLY A 13 35.72 -17.83 -47.29
CA GLY A 13 35.04 -19.12 -47.43
C GLY A 13 33.54 -18.89 -47.60
N THR A 14 32.94 -19.58 -48.56
CA THR A 14 31.50 -19.63 -48.89
C THR A 14 31.08 -21.12 -49.00
N PRO A 15 29.81 -21.49 -49.25
CA PRO A 15 28.77 -21.72 -48.23
C PRO A 15 28.11 -23.11 -48.39
N VAL A 16 27.39 -23.65 -47.39
CA VAL A 16 26.47 -24.79 -47.61
C VAL A 16 25.29 -24.78 -46.65
N ASP A 17 24.09 -24.87 -47.21
CA ASP A 17 22.90 -25.56 -46.68
C ASP A 17 22.22 -26.18 -47.93
N PRO A 18 21.72 -27.44 -47.96
CA PRO A 18 20.43 -27.76 -47.34
C PRO A 18 20.23 -29.21 -46.84
N ALA A 19 19.35 -29.35 -45.84
CA ALA A 19 18.34 -30.41 -45.63
C ALA A 19 18.68 -31.93 -45.80
N GLN A 20 18.31 -32.68 -44.75
CA GLN A 20 17.80 -34.06 -44.66
C GLN A 20 18.61 -35.11 -43.88
N SER A 21 17.92 -35.53 -42.80
CA SER A 21 17.90 -36.85 -42.14
C SER A 21 19.17 -37.37 -41.46
N TYR A 22 19.15 -37.38 -40.14
CA TYR A 22 19.19 -38.66 -39.41
C TYR A 22 18.23 -38.57 -38.21
N ASP A 23 17.16 -39.33 -38.34
CA ASP A 23 16.20 -39.66 -37.29
C ASP A 23 16.88 -40.65 -36.34
N GLN A 24 17.27 -40.18 -35.15
CA GLN A 24 17.53 -41.05 -34.01
C GLN A 24 16.78 -40.50 -32.81
N ALA A 25 15.73 -41.23 -32.45
CA ALA A 25 14.91 -41.03 -31.30
C ALA A 25 15.74 -41.15 -30.00
N GLU A 26 16.15 -40.02 -29.45
CA GLU A 26 16.54 -39.94 -28.04
C GLU A 26 15.30 -39.61 -27.19
N LYS A 27 14.98 -40.52 -26.27
CA LYS A 27 13.95 -40.36 -25.25
C LYS A 27 14.14 -39.01 -24.53
N PRO A 28 13.09 -38.21 -24.31
CA PRO A 28 13.24 -37.00 -23.51
C PRO A 28 13.50 -37.43 -22.06
N CYS A 29 14.75 -37.27 -21.61
CA CYS A 29 15.04 -37.16 -20.19
C CYS A 29 14.20 -36.01 -19.65
N GLY A 30 13.27 -36.32 -18.75
CA GLY A 30 12.40 -35.36 -18.07
C GLY A 30 13.23 -34.39 -17.25
N GLY A 31 13.74 -33.35 -17.89
CA GLY A 31 14.17 -32.13 -17.25
C GLY A 31 12.95 -31.28 -16.99
N THR A 32 12.52 -31.21 -15.74
CA THR A 32 11.68 -30.10 -15.28
C THR A 32 12.49 -28.83 -15.50
N THR A 33 12.27 -28.18 -16.64
CA THR A 33 12.65 -26.77 -16.80
C THR A 33 11.90 -26.03 -15.70
N SER A 34 12.61 -25.70 -14.62
CA SER A 34 12.18 -24.72 -13.64
C SER A 34 12.03 -23.41 -14.41
N ALA A 35 10.84 -23.20 -14.95
CA ALA A 35 10.46 -21.90 -15.48
C ALA A 35 10.65 -20.94 -14.31
N SER A 36 11.51 -19.95 -14.49
CA SER A 36 11.48 -18.75 -13.66
C SER A 36 10.02 -18.33 -13.52
N PRO A 37 9.52 -18.11 -12.29
CA PRO A 37 8.10 -17.90 -12.11
C PRO A 37 7.68 -16.73 -12.99
N ARG A 38 6.71 -16.97 -13.90
CA ARG A 38 6.09 -15.92 -14.70
C ARG A 38 5.75 -14.78 -13.75
N SER A 39 6.15 -13.55 -14.08
CA SER A 39 5.81 -12.39 -13.26
C SER A 39 4.33 -12.44 -12.92
N ILE A 40 3.99 -12.39 -11.63
CA ILE A 40 2.61 -12.46 -11.14
C ILE A 40 1.77 -11.36 -11.78
N VAL A 41 2.40 -10.19 -12.00
CA VAL A 41 1.81 -9.02 -12.62
C VAL A 41 1.31 -9.34 -14.03
N ALA A 42 2.06 -10.13 -14.80
CA ALA A 42 1.70 -10.50 -16.17
C ALA A 42 0.59 -11.57 -16.25
N ALA A 43 0.39 -12.35 -15.18
CA ALA A 43 -0.61 -13.41 -15.13
C ALA A 43 -2.02 -12.91 -14.73
N ASN A 44 -2.11 -11.74 -14.10
CA ASN A 44 -3.30 -11.32 -13.36
C ASN A 44 -4.01 -10.11 -13.98
N ARG A 45 -5.35 -10.06 -13.88
CA ARG A 45 -6.20 -8.95 -14.35
C ARG A 45 -6.27 -7.76 -13.38
N MET A 46 -5.27 -7.57 -12.54
CA MET A 46 -5.26 -6.44 -11.59
C MET A 46 -4.90 -5.15 -12.32
N THR A 47 -5.62 -4.07 -12.02
CA THR A 47 -5.25 -2.74 -12.47
C THR A 47 -4.13 -2.19 -11.60
N TYR A 48 -3.08 -1.67 -12.21
CA TYR A 48 -1.99 -0.99 -11.53
C TYR A 48 -2.02 0.50 -11.85
N ARG A 49 -1.84 1.35 -10.83
CA ARG A 49 -1.77 2.81 -10.98
C ARG A 49 -0.41 3.31 -10.55
N ARG A 50 0.11 4.28 -11.31
CA ARG A 50 1.33 5.00 -10.94
C ARG A 50 1.11 5.80 -9.66
N SER A 51 2.07 5.77 -8.75
CA SER A 51 2.05 6.59 -7.56
C SER A 51 2.55 8.00 -7.87
N GLY A 52 1.62 8.91 -8.20
CA GLY A 52 1.94 10.29 -8.56
C GLY A 52 2.88 10.38 -9.76
N GLN A 53 3.93 11.19 -9.65
CA GLN A 53 4.96 11.39 -10.68
C GLN A 53 6.23 10.55 -10.38
N SER A 54 6.06 9.31 -9.94
CA SER A 54 7.16 8.37 -9.69
C SER A 54 7.15 7.18 -10.65
N GLY A 55 8.18 6.34 -10.63
CA GLY A 55 8.20 5.05 -11.33
C GLY A 55 7.40 3.94 -10.64
N LEU A 56 7.02 4.14 -9.37
CA LEU A 56 6.32 3.15 -8.56
C LEU A 56 4.89 2.96 -9.07
N HIS A 57 4.50 1.71 -9.32
CA HIS A 57 3.13 1.32 -9.62
C HIS A 57 2.62 0.42 -8.50
N LEU A 58 1.41 0.69 -8.03
CA LEU A 58 0.75 -0.14 -7.03
C LEU A 58 -0.51 -0.77 -7.63
N PRO A 59 -0.90 -1.97 -7.18
CA PRO A 59 -2.23 -2.48 -7.49
C PRO A 59 -3.27 -1.50 -6.92
N VAL A 60 -4.42 -1.35 -7.59
CA VAL A 60 -5.50 -0.50 -7.07
C VAL A 60 -6.03 -0.98 -5.71
N LEU A 61 -5.83 -2.26 -5.38
CA LEU A 61 -6.05 -2.81 -4.04
C LEU A 61 -4.74 -3.27 -3.42
N SER A 62 -4.46 -2.76 -2.22
CA SER A 62 -3.35 -3.16 -1.36
C SER A 62 -3.88 -3.90 -0.13
N LEU A 63 -3.09 -4.81 0.43
CA LEU A 63 -3.47 -5.56 1.61
C LEU A 63 -2.70 -5.08 2.85
N GLY A 64 -3.45 -4.68 3.87
CA GLY A 64 -2.95 -4.42 5.21
C GLY A 64 -2.79 -5.72 5.98
N LEU A 65 -1.58 -6.02 6.45
CA LEU A 65 -1.30 -7.16 7.31
C LEU A 65 -1.46 -6.73 8.76
N VAL A 66 -2.46 -7.31 9.44
CA VAL A 66 -2.72 -7.04 10.85
C VAL A 66 -1.66 -7.73 11.69
N ASN A 67 -0.92 -6.97 12.46
CA ASN A 67 0.17 -7.49 13.27
C ASN A 67 -0.32 -8.13 14.59
N GLU A 68 -1.34 -8.98 14.53
CA GLU A 68 -1.91 -9.69 15.68
C GLU A 68 -2.05 -11.17 15.38
N GLU A 69 -1.27 -11.98 16.10
CA GLU A 69 -1.17 -13.43 15.93
C GLU A 69 -2.52 -14.16 16.05
N LYS A 70 -3.43 -13.66 16.90
CA LYS A 70 -4.79 -14.21 17.05
C LYS A 70 -5.72 -13.87 15.89
N VAL A 71 -5.42 -12.82 15.14
CA VAL A 71 -6.25 -12.31 14.02
C VAL A 71 -5.76 -12.88 12.69
N LEU A 72 -4.45 -13.02 12.50
CA LEU A 72 -3.85 -13.70 11.35
C LEU A 72 -3.86 -15.23 11.57
N ARG A 73 -5.02 -15.86 11.37
CA ARG A 73 -5.14 -17.33 11.49
C ARG A 73 -4.34 -18.11 10.43
N ALA A 74 -4.15 -17.52 9.25
CA ALA A 74 -3.47 -18.15 8.12
C ALA A 74 -2.76 -17.10 7.24
N PRO A 75 -1.73 -16.41 7.74
CA PRO A 75 -1.09 -15.28 7.06
C PRO A 75 -0.46 -15.68 5.72
N ASN A 76 0.16 -16.86 5.66
CA ASN A 76 0.76 -17.38 4.43
C ASN A 76 -0.32 -17.58 3.34
N ALA A 77 -1.42 -18.25 3.68
CA ALA A 77 -2.52 -18.49 2.74
C ALA A 77 -3.14 -17.18 2.25
N LEU A 78 -3.26 -16.18 3.13
CA LEU A 78 -3.79 -14.87 2.79
C LEU A 78 -2.87 -14.13 1.80
N ILE A 79 -1.55 -14.13 2.04
CA ILE A 79 -0.59 -13.51 1.13
C ILE A 79 -0.58 -14.23 -0.23
N HIS A 80 -0.58 -15.56 -0.26
CA HIS A 80 -0.64 -16.31 -1.52
C HIS A 80 -1.93 -16.01 -2.30
N GLN A 81 -3.09 -16.00 -1.64
CA GLN A 81 -4.35 -15.65 -2.31
C GLN A 81 -4.36 -14.20 -2.79
N ALA A 82 -3.77 -13.26 -2.04
CA ALA A 82 -3.62 -11.87 -2.45
C ALA A 82 -2.76 -11.76 -3.71
N VAL A 83 -1.61 -12.42 -3.72
CA VAL A 83 -0.71 -12.52 -4.88
C VAL A 83 -1.44 -13.10 -6.09
N ASP A 84 -2.15 -14.23 -5.93
CA ASP A 84 -2.94 -14.86 -6.99
C ASP A 84 -4.05 -13.94 -7.53
N ALA A 85 -4.60 -13.05 -6.69
CA ALA A 85 -5.56 -12.03 -7.09
C ALA A 85 -4.93 -10.79 -7.77
N GLY A 86 -3.58 -10.72 -7.81
CA GLY A 86 -2.79 -9.59 -8.32
C GLY A 86 -2.55 -8.47 -7.30
N ILE A 87 -2.85 -8.70 -6.02
CA ILE A 87 -2.50 -7.78 -4.95
C ILE A 87 -1.03 -8.04 -4.58
N THR A 88 -0.16 -7.14 -5.04
CA THR A 88 1.30 -7.25 -4.82
C THR A 88 1.85 -6.16 -3.90
N HIS A 89 0.99 -5.38 -3.24
CA HIS A 89 1.41 -4.42 -2.22
C HIS A 89 0.88 -4.83 -0.84
N PHE A 90 1.82 -5.02 0.10
CA PHE A 90 1.54 -5.37 1.49
C PHE A 90 2.00 -4.25 2.41
N ASP A 91 1.06 -3.66 3.13
CA ASP A 91 1.36 -2.65 4.15
C ASP A 91 1.20 -3.28 5.54
N PHE A 92 2.12 -3.00 6.45
CA PHE A 92 1.95 -3.41 7.83
C PHE A 92 2.47 -2.35 8.78
N THR A 93 1.95 -2.35 10.00
CA THR A 93 2.43 -1.47 11.06
C THR A 93 2.92 -2.30 12.23
N PRO A 94 4.19 -2.15 12.65
CA PRO A 94 4.67 -2.81 13.86
C PRO A 94 3.80 -2.43 15.06
N ARG A 95 3.54 -3.39 15.95
CA ARG A 95 2.88 -3.07 17.22
C ARG A 95 3.77 -2.14 18.03
N PHE A 96 3.14 -1.16 18.67
CA PHE A 96 3.80 -0.27 19.61
C PHE A 96 3.25 -0.50 21.03
N GLY A 97 4.01 -0.15 22.07
CA GLY A 97 3.52 -0.16 23.45
C GLY A 97 4.08 -1.25 24.36
N GLN A 98 3.21 -1.93 25.10
CA GLN A 98 3.62 -2.95 26.08
C GLN A 98 4.28 -4.18 25.44
N LEU A 99 3.97 -4.48 24.17
CA LEU A 99 4.54 -5.58 23.40
C LEU A 99 5.05 -5.07 22.02
N PRO A 100 6.14 -4.26 21.97
CA PRO A 100 6.64 -3.71 20.72
C PRO A 100 7.08 -4.82 19.75
N GLY A 101 6.57 -4.76 18.52
CA GLY A 101 6.94 -5.69 17.46
C GLY A 101 6.39 -7.11 17.61
N ALA A 102 5.47 -7.37 18.54
CA ALA A 102 4.79 -8.66 18.60
C ALA A 102 4.01 -8.91 17.29
N GLY A 103 4.28 -10.05 16.65
CA GLY A 103 3.75 -10.46 15.35
C GLY A 103 4.62 -10.06 14.14
N ASP A 104 5.67 -9.24 14.32
CA ASP A 104 6.57 -8.86 13.21
C ASP A 104 7.24 -10.09 12.59
N ASP A 105 7.53 -11.10 13.41
CA ASP A 105 8.05 -12.41 12.99
C ASP A 105 7.04 -13.20 12.15
N VAL A 106 5.75 -13.13 12.49
CA VAL A 106 4.65 -13.74 11.72
C VAL A 106 4.54 -13.07 10.35
N VAL A 107 4.59 -11.73 10.31
CA VAL A 107 4.60 -10.96 9.05
C VAL A 107 5.84 -11.30 8.22
N GLY A 108 7.00 -11.33 8.85
CA GLY A 108 8.27 -11.69 8.22
C GLY A 108 8.23 -13.10 7.61
N HIS A 109 7.73 -14.08 8.36
CA HIS A 109 7.56 -15.45 7.90
C HIS A 109 6.60 -15.51 6.70
N ALA A 110 5.47 -14.82 6.75
CA ALA A 110 4.51 -14.80 5.66
C ALA A 110 5.08 -14.12 4.39
N LEU A 111 5.79 -13.01 4.53
CA LEU A 111 6.49 -12.38 3.40
C LEU A 111 7.60 -13.27 2.83
N SER A 112 8.24 -14.10 3.67
CA SER A 112 9.26 -15.04 3.21
C SER A 112 8.70 -16.10 2.26
N THR A 113 7.41 -16.46 2.35
CA THR A 113 6.79 -17.45 1.45
C THR A 113 6.60 -16.92 0.04
N VAL A 114 6.65 -15.59 -0.15
CA VAL A 114 6.61 -14.91 -1.45
C VAL A 114 7.95 -14.29 -1.84
N ARG A 115 9.05 -14.66 -1.16
CA ARG A 115 10.39 -14.11 -1.40
C ARG A 115 10.88 -14.33 -2.84
N ALA A 116 10.47 -15.42 -3.48
CA ALA A 116 10.78 -15.68 -4.90
C ALA A 116 10.27 -14.56 -5.83
N TRP A 117 9.28 -13.79 -5.37
CA TRP A 117 8.67 -12.66 -6.07
C TRP A 117 8.96 -11.33 -5.37
N ARG A 118 10.01 -11.23 -4.54
CA ARG A 118 10.34 -9.99 -3.81
C ARG A 118 10.52 -8.76 -4.72
N SER A 119 10.92 -8.96 -5.97
CA SER A 119 11.00 -7.90 -7.00
C SER A 119 9.64 -7.43 -7.52
N ASP A 120 8.63 -8.29 -7.44
CA ASP A 120 7.27 -8.05 -7.94
C ASP A 120 6.32 -7.62 -6.80
N VAL A 121 6.76 -7.79 -5.55
CA VAL A 121 6.04 -7.44 -4.32
C VAL A 121 6.61 -6.17 -3.72
N THR A 122 5.73 -5.21 -3.44
CA THR A 122 6.03 -3.98 -2.71
C THR A 122 5.61 -4.13 -1.25
N VAL A 123 6.48 -3.77 -0.32
CA VAL A 123 6.23 -3.81 1.12
C VAL A 123 6.35 -2.40 1.69
N SER A 124 5.32 -1.93 2.39
CA SER A 124 5.36 -0.67 3.12
C SER A 124 5.20 -0.86 4.62
N THR A 125 5.81 0.07 5.38
CA THR A 125 5.58 0.14 6.81
C THR A 125 5.54 1.57 7.34
N ARG A 126 5.01 1.75 8.55
CA ARG A 126 4.84 3.06 9.18
C ARG A 126 5.49 3.08 10.55
N ILE A 127 6.30 4.11 10.81
CA ILE A 127 6.95 4.35 12.10
C ILE A 127 6.65 5.79 12.54
N GLY A 128 6.40 5.99 13.83
CA GLY A 128 6.05 7.30 14.38
C GLY A 128 4.85 7.30 15.33
N LEU A 129 4.44 6.12 15.81
CA LEU A 129 3.54 5.98 16.95
C LEU A 129 4.27 5.27 18.10
N GLY A 130 3.78 5.49 19.32
CA GLY A 130 4.24 4.76 20.49
C GLY A 130 3.33 4.95 21.69
N THR A 131 3.33 3.99 22.61
CA THR A 131 2.71 4.10 23.93
C THR A 131 3.76 3.77 24.98
N GLY A 132 4.61 4.74 25.30
CA GLY A 132 5.63 4.60 26.34
C GLY A 132 5.27 5.46 27.54
N LEU A 133 5.04 4.84 28.71
CA LEU A 133 4.96 5.55 29.99
C LEU A 133 6.32 6.12 30.44
N ARG A 134 7.41 5.73 29.76
CA ARG A 134 8.77 6.18 30.03
C ARG A 134 9.60 6.12 28.74
N THR A 135 10.06 7.26 28.24
CA THR A 135 11.41 7.53 27.65
C THR A 135 11.36 8.68 26.62
N LEU A 136 12.24 9.67 26.85
CA LEU A 136 12.83 10.64 25.91
C LEU A 136 12.01 10.91 24.62
N VAL A 137 11.26 12.01 24.65
CA VAL A 137 10.06 12.29 23.84
C VAL A 137 10.38 12.73 22.40
N GLY A 138 9.54 12.26 21.46
CA GLY A 138 9.52 12.60 20.04
C GLY A 138 9.33 11.35 19.17
N PHE A 139 8.09 10.99 18.82
CA PHE A 139 7.83 9.84 17.93
C PHE A 139 8.24 10.11 16.48
N GLY A 140 8.37 11.38 16.09
CA GLY A 140 9.00 11.82 14.86
C GLY A 140 10.53 11.94 14.94
N SER A 141 11.13 11.78 16.13
CA SER A 141 12.57 11.99 16.29
C SER A 141 13.38 11.02 15.43
N ARG A 142 14.54 11.50 14.99
CA ARG A 142 15.48 10.71 14.18
C ARG A 142 15.89 9.43 14.89
N ARG A 143 16.14 9.52 16.21
CA ARG A 143 16.48 8.35 17.04
C ARG A 143 15.35 7.33 16.99
N HIS A 144 14.10 7.74 17.20
CA HIS A 144 12.97 6.83 17.21
C HIS A 144 12.79 6.15 15.84
N LEU A 145 12.69 6.94 14.76
CA LEU A 145 12.43 6.41 13.43
C LEU A 145 13.49 5.40 12.97
N LEU A 146 14.78 5.74 13.10
CA LEU A 146 15.86 4.87 12.63
C LEU A 146 16.04 3.63 13.51
N SER A 147 15.92 3.77 14.84
CA SER A 147 16.07 2.61 15.75
C SER A 147 14.92 1.62 15.64
N GLN A 148 13.70 2.11 15.40
CA GLN A 148 12.54 1.25 15.16
C GLN A 148 12.63 0.56 13.80
N LEU A 149 13.09 1.25 12.75
CA LEU A 149 13.30 0.63 11.44
C LEU A 149 14.29 -0.53 11.55
N ASP A 150 15.44 -0.29 12.18
CA ASP A 150 16.46 -1.32 12.38
C ASP A 150 15.94 -2.53 13.15
N SER A 151 15.09 -2.29 14.14
CA SER A 151 14.51 -3.36 14.95
C SER A 151 13.44 -4.14 14.18
N LEU A 152 12.63 -3.44 13.38
CA LEU A 152 11.64 -4.06 12.50
C LEU A 152 12.29 -4.93 11.43
N LEU A 153 13.31 -4.43 10.73
CA LEU A 153 14.03 -5.20 9.70
C LEU A 153 14.65 -6.46 10.31
N ARG A 154 15.24 -6.37 11.52
CA ARG A 154 15.77 -7.54 12.24
C ARG A 154 14.69 -8.57 12.60
N ARG A 155 13.53 -8.13 13.11
CA ARG A 155 12.46 -9.05 13.55
C ARG A 155 11.75 -9.72 12.37
N THR A 156 11.49 -8.96 11.32
CA THR A 156 10.82 -9.45 10.10
C THR A 156 11.75 -10.25 9.20
N GLY A 157 13.07 -10.04 9.30
CA GLY A 157 14.07 -10.66 8.42
C GLY A 157 14.07 -10.10 6.99
N ILE A 158 13.38 -8.98 6.73
CA ILE A 158 13.44 -8.29 5.44
C ILE A 158 14.63 -7.33 5.41
N GLU A 159 15.30 -7.23 4.25
CA GLU A 159 16.51 -6.41 4.11
C GLU A 159 16.19 -4.92 4.01
N TYR A 160 15.06 -4.58 3.38
CA TYR A 160 14.54 -3.23 3.21
C TYR A 160 13.02 -3.26 3.02
N VAL A 161 12.38 -2.12 3.28
CA VAL A 161 10.99 -1.85 2.87
C VAL A 161 10.98 -1.02 1.59
N ASP A 162 9.99 -1.21 0.73
CA ASP A 162 9.86 -0.41 -0.48
C ASP A 162 9.39 1.00 -0.16
N VAL A 163 8.45 1.17 0.78
CA VAL A 163 8.00 2.50 1.23
C VAL A 163 8.03 2.60 2.76
N LEU A 164 8.82 3.52 3.29
CA LEU A 164 8.80 3.87 4.71
C LEU A 164 7.95 5.13 4.94
N PHE A 165 6.89 5.00 5.74
CA PHE A 165 6.05 6.12 6.15
C PHE A 165 6.47 6.73 7.49
N ALA A 166 6.50 8.06 7.56
CA ALA A 166 6.25 8.74 8.82
C ALA A 166 4.76 8.59 9.17
N HIS A 167 4.46 7.85 10.23
CA HIS A 167 3.11 7.36 10.55
C HIS A 167 2.12 8.49 10.87
N ARG A 168 2.58 9.55 11.54
CA ARG A 168 1.81 10.77 11.77
C ARG A 168 2.72 11.98 11.88
N TYR A 169 2.14 13.17 11.82
CA TYR A 169 2.86 14.37 12.23
C TYR A 169 3.12 14.36 13.75
N ASP A 170 4.35 14.66 14.13
CA ASP A 170 4.75 14.82 15.53
C ASP A 170 5.12 16.29 15.77
N HIS A 171 4.28 17.00 16.53
CA HIS A 171 4.51 18.41 16.86
C HIS A 171 5.64 18.61 17.88
N THR A 172 6.12 17.54 18.52
CA THR A 172 7.20 17.61 19.51
C THR A 172 8.59 17.43 18.91
N SER A 173 8.67 17.00 17.64
CA SER A 173 9.93 16.84 16.90
C SER A 173 9.98 17.86 15.75
N PRO A 174 11.11 18.56 15.52
CA PRO A 174 11.25 19.42 14.34
C PRO A 174 10.95 18.64 13.06
N LEU A 175 10.19 19.24 12.14
CA LEU A 175 9.80 18.56 10.90
C LEU A 175 11.03 18.15 10.08
N GLU A 176 12.06 19.00 10.07
CA GLU A 176 13.34 18.78 9.41
C GLU A 176 14.07 17.54 9.96
N GLU A 177 13.94 17.26 11.26
CA GLU A 177 14.54 16.07 11.88
C GLU A 177 13.86 14.80 11.37
N THR A 178 12.52 14.78 11.38
CA THR A 178 11.71 13.67 10.86
C THR A 178 12.01 13.42 9.38
N MET A 179 11.99 14.46 8.54
CA MET A 179 12.24 14.32 7.10
C MET A 179 13.70 13.91 6.82
N GLY A 180 14.67 14.43 7.59
CA GLY A 180 16.06 14.02 7.51
C GLY A 180 16.29 12.56 7.92
N ALA A 181 15.50 12.03 8.86
CA ALA A 181 15.51 10.62 9.22
C ALA A 181 15.00 9.73 8.08
N LEU A 182 13.88 10.10 7.44
CA LEU A 182 13.36 9.41 6.27
C LEU A 182 14.37 9.39 5.11
N ALA A 183 14.99 10.53 4.80
CA ALA A 183 16.04 10.62 3.78
C ALA A 183 17.25 9.73 4.12
N SER A 184 17.65 9.69 5.41
CA SER A 184 18.73 8.80 5.85
C SER A 184 18.39 7.32 5.72
N ALA A 185 17.14 6.91 5.94
CA ALA A 185 16.72 5.52 5.74
C ALA A 185 16.89 5.08 4.28
N VAL A 186 16.59 5.97 3.33
CA VAL A 186 16.80 5.73 1.90
C VAL A 186 18.29 5.69 1.55
N GLN A 187 19.07 6.66 2.02
CA GLN A 187 20.52 6.70 1.80
C GLN A 187 21.24 5.47 2.37
N GLN A 188 20.73 4.90 3.46
CA GLN A 188 21.25 3.66 4.07
C GLN A 188 20.78 2.38 3.36
N GLY A 189 19.94 2.48 2.32
CA GLY A 189 19.38 1.32 1.62
C GLY A 189 18.35 0.53 2.43
N LYS A 190 17.83 1.08 3.52
CA LYS A 190 16.84 0.42 4.40
C LYS A 190 15.40 0.68 3.94
N ALA A 191 15.20 1.70 3.11
CA ALA A 191 13.96 1.96 2.40
C ALA A 191 14.26 2.35 0.94
N LEU A 192 13.42 1.97 -0.03
CA LEU A 192 13.58 2.44 -1.41
C LEU A 192 12.95 3.82 -1.62
N TYR A 193 11.77 4.02 -1.03
CA TYR A 193 11.00 5.25 -1.09
C TYR A 193 10.49 5.64 0.30
N VAL A 194 9.98 6.86 0.40
CA VAL A 194 9.35 7.38 1.61
C VAL A 194 7.92 7.84 1.33
N GLY A 195 7.09 7.76 2.36
CA GLY A 195 5.72 8.25 2.34
C GLY A 195 5.39 9.08 3.58
N LEU A 196 4.27 9.77 3.51
CA LEU A 196 3.71 10.56 4.61
C LEU A 196 2.32 10.05 4.94
N SER A 197 1.93 10.07 6.21
CA SER A 197 0.62 9.58 6.64
C SER A 197 -0.05 10.56 7.59
N GLY A 198 -1.28 10.97 7.29
CA GLY A 198 -2.08 11.86 8.16
C GLY A 198 -1.39 13.18 8.48
N TYR A 199 -0.90 13.91 7.49
CA TYR A 199 -0.40 15.28 7.66
C TYR A 199 -1.47 16.27 7.21
N ALA A 200 -1.79 17.27 8.04
CA ALA A 200 -2.64 18.39 7.65
C ALA A 200 -2.09 19.10 6.39
N PRO A 201 -2.91 19.76 5.57
CA PRO A 201 -2.50 20.39 4.32
C PRO A 201 -1.24 21.27 4.41
N SER A 202 -1.17 22.14 5.42
CA SER A 202 -0.02 23.03 5.65
C SER A 202 1.27 22.26 5.96
N MET A 203 1.17 21.22 6.79
CA MET A 203 2.31 20.39 7.18
C MET A 203 2.73 19.42 6.07
N LEU A 204 1.77 18.88 5.31
CA LEU A 204 2.02 18.05 4.13
C LEU A 204 2.85 18.82 3.10
N ARG A 205 2.44 20.06 2.77
CA ARG A 205 3.16 20.92 1.83
C ARG A 205 4.60 21.19 2.28
N ARG A 206 4.79 21.48 3.57
CA ARG A 206 6.13 21.71 4.14
C ARG A 206 6.98 20.43 4.10
N ALA A 207 6.44 19.31 4.53
CA ALA A 207 7.11 18.01 4.54
C ALA A 207 7.53 17.57 3.13
N ALA A 208 6.61 17.65 2.15
CA ALA A 208 6.88 17.33 0.75
C ALA A 208 7.98 18.23 0.15
N THR A 209 7.97 19.52 0.47
CA THR A 209 9.01 20.47 0.05
C THR A 209 10.37 20.11 0.63
N LEU A 210 10.43 19.80 1.93
CA LEU A 210 11.69 19.40 2.59
C LEU A 210 12.26 18.11 2.02
N LEU A 211 11.42 17.08 1.85
CA LEU A 211 11.82 15.80 1.25
C LEU A 211 12.35 15.98 -0.18
N SER A 212 11.71 16.84 -0.98
CA SER A 212 12.19 17.18 -2.31
C SER A 212 13.57 17.86 -2.26
N ARG A 213 13.78 18.81 -1.34
CA ARG A 213 15.07 19.49 -1.16
C ARG A 213 16.19 18.56 -0.68
N LEU A 214 15.83 17.53 0.09
CA LEU A 214 16.76 16.49 0.55
C LEU A 214 17.10 15.46 -0.53
N GLY A 215 16.49 15.55 -1.73
CA GLY A 215 16.68 14.58 -2.81
C GLY A 215 15.95 13.26 -2.58
N THR A 216 14.95 13.23 -1.69
CA THR A 216 14.16 12.04 -1.36
C THR A 216 12.66 12.39 -1.38
N PRO A 217 12.10 12.77 -2.55
CA PRO A 217 10.69 13.17 -2.64
C PRO A 217 9.76 12.05 -2.15
N ALA A 218 8.70 12.42 -1.44
CA ALA A 218 7.66 11.46 -1.04
C ALA A 218 6.96 10.92 -2.29
N VAL A 219 6.74 9.61 -2.36
CA VAL A 219 6.05 9.00 -3.50
C VAL A 219 4.60 8.66 -3.20
N LEU A 220 4.24 8.57 -1.91
CA LEU A 220 2.94 8.10 -1.46
C LEU A 220 2.50 8.84 -0.20
N TYR A 221 1.25 9.27 -0.19
CA TYR A 221 0.57 9.82 0.96
C TYR A 221 -0.56 8.88 1.38
N GLN A 222 -0.73 8.65 2.67
CA GLN A 222 -1.76 7.77 3.20
C GLN A 222 -2.65 8.51 4.20
N ALA A 223 -3.96 8.44 4.00
CA ALA A 223 -4.93 8.99 4.94
C ALA A 223 -6.26 8.27 4.80
N SER A 224 -7.09 8.40 5.84
CA SER A 224 -8.45 7.88 5.82
C SER A 224 -9.23 8.51 4.68
N TYR A 225 -9.90 7.68 3.89
CA TYR A 225 -10.77 8.12 2.80
C TYR A 225 -11.83 7.07 2.48
N SER A 226 -13.10 7.45 2.61
CA SER A 226 -14.25 6.59 2.34
C SER A 226 -15.47 7.43 1.95
N LEU A 227 -16.60 6.80 1.66
CA LEU A 227 -17.87 7.53 1.46
C LEU A 227 -18.29 8.37 2.68
N LEU A 228 -17.81 8.02 3.88
CA LEU A 228 -18.16 8.70 5.14
C LEU A 228 -17.09 9.70 5.60
N ASP A 229 -15.91 9.64 4.99
CA ASP A 229 -14.75 10.44 5.38
C ASP A 229 -14.02 10.96 4.15
N ARG A 230 -14.24 12.25 3.84
CA ARG A 230 -13.82 12.89 2.58
C ARG A 230 -12.97 14.14 2.80
N TRP A 231 -12.43 14.33 4.01
CA TRP A 231 -11.65 15.52 4.38
C TRP A 231 -10.47 15.83 3.43
N VAL A 232 -9.92 14.79 2.79
CA VAL A 232 -8.81 14.93 1.85
C VAL A 232 -9.18 15.68 0.57
N GLU A 233 -10.47 15.71 0.19
CA GLU A 233 -10.93 16.30 -1.08
C GLU A 233 -10.78 17.82 -1.12
N ASP A 234 -10.80 18.50 0.02
CA ASP A 234 -10.80 19.96 0.07
C ASP A 234 -9.45 20.59 -0.29
N ALA A 235 -8.34 19.96 0.13
CA ALA A 235 -7.01 20.54 -0.04
C ALA A 235 -5.87 19.51 -0.19
N VAL A 236 -6.02 18.33 0.39
CA VAL A 236 -4.94 17.33 0.37
C VAL A 236 -4.69 16.85 -1.05
N LEU A 237 -5.73 16.47 -1.80
CA LEU A 237 -5.59 15.95 -3.16
C LEU A 237 -4.86 16.94 -4.10
N ASP A 238 -5.17 18.23 -4.00
CA ASP A 238 -4.50 19.28 -4.78
C ASP A 238 -3.01 19.39 -4.43
N ILE A 239 -2.67 19.29 -3.15
CA ILE A 239 -1.27 19.32 -2.69
C ILE A 239 -0.52 18.09 -3.21
N LEU A 240 -1.14 16.91 -3.15
CA LEU A 240 -0.55 15.68 -3.67
C LEU A 240 -0.29 15.80 -5.18
N GLN A 241 -1.25 16.31 -5.94
CA GLN A 241 -1.09 16.55 -7.37
C GLN A 241 0.05 17.55 -7.66
N MET A 242 0.11 18.65 -6.93
CA MET A 242 1.15 19.69 -7.09
C MET A 242 2.56 19.15 -6.82
N HIS A 243 2.71 18.26 -5.84
CA HIS A 243 4.00 17.65 -5.49
C HIS A 243 4.27 16.33 -6.20
N GLY A 244 3.36 15.85 -7.07
CA GLY A 244 3.52 14.58 -7.77
C GLY A 244 3.50 13.36 -6.84
N ILE A 245 2.74 13.41 -5.75
CA ILE A 245 2.64 12.35 -4.73
C ILE A 245 1.39 11.51 -5.02
N GLY A 246 1.50 10.17 -4.97
CA GLY A 246 0.33 9.30 -5.09
C GLY A 246 -0.50 9.25 -3.79
N PHE A 247 -1.77 8.88 -3.88
CA PHE A 247 -2.64 8.78 -2.71
C PHE A 247 -3.07 7.33 -2.43
N MET A 248 -2.90 6.89 -1.18
CA MET A 248 -3.38 5.62 -0.66
C MET A 248 -4.51 5.87 0.33
N ALA A 249 -5.72 5.45 -0.03
CA ALA A 249 -6.88 5.52 0.84
C ALA A 249 -6.77 4.42 1.92
N SER A 250 -6.58 4.82 3.17
CA SER A 250 -6.76 3.92 4.32
C SER A 250 -8.22 3.93 4.77
N ALA A 251 -8.62 2.87 5.48
CA ALA A 251 -9.99 2.68 5.97
C ALA A 251 -11.10 2.91 4.90
N PRO A 252 -10.98 2.36 3.66
CA PRO A 252 -11.93 2.61 2.58
C PRO A 252 -13.37 2.15 2.88
N LEU A 253 -13.54 1.31 3.90
CA LEU A 253 -14.83 0.79 4.37
C LEU A 253 -15.28 1.40 5.71
N ALA A 254 -14.69 2.54 6.10
CA ALA A 254 -14.96 3.23 7.37
C ALA A 254 -14.92 2.29 8.58
N HIS A 255 -13.82 1.55 8.73
CA HIS A 255 -13.62 0.56 9.80
C HIS A 255 -14.70 -0.53 9.91
N GLY A 256 -15.34 -0.87 8.79
CA GLY A 256 -16.38 -1.89 8.72
C GLY A 256 -17.81 -1.34 8.72
N SER A 257 -18.00 -0.03 8.97
CA SER A 257 -19.32 0.61 8.93
C SER A 257 -19.97 0.55 7.54
N LEU A 258 -19.18 0.45 6.47
CA LEU A 258 -19.67 0.30 5.09
C LEU A 258 -19.74 -1.17 4.63
N THR A 259 -19.98 -2.10 5.57
CA THR A 259 -20.17 -3.53 5.28
C THR A 259 -21.55 -4.00 5.72
N SER A 260 -22.03 -5.11 5.17
CA SER A 260 -23.32 -5.71 5.56
C SER A 260 -23.36 -6.19 7.02
N GLN A 261 -22.20 -6.37 7.66
CA GLN A 261 -22.05 -6.76 9.06
C GLN A 261 -21.55 -5.62 9.96
N GLY A 262 -21.48 -4.39 9.43
CA GLY A 262 -21.06 -3.23 10.21
C GLY A 262 -21.98 -2.98 11.40
N PRO A 263 -21.48 -2.40 12.51
CA PRO A 263 -22.33 -2.05 13.62
C PRO A 263 -23.41 -1.09 13.13
N ALA A 264 -24.67 -1.55 13.14
CA ALA A 264 -25.85 -0.80 12.68
C ALA A 264 -26.01 0.58 13.37
N LEU A 265 -25.27 0.82 14.46
CA LEU A 265 -25.25 2.03 15.27
C LEU A 265 -24.46 3.19 14.65
N ALA A 266 -23.59 2.96 13.66
CA ALA A 266 -22.67 4.00 13.14
C ALA A 266 -23.17 4.71 11.86
N THR A 267 -24.23 4.20 11.22
CA THR A 267 -24.73 4.75 9.95
C THR A 267 -26.12 5.37 10.13
N PRO A 268 -26.37 6.60 9.64
CA PRO A 268 -27.69 7.23 9.76
C PRO A 268 -28.82 6.37 9.19
N SER A 269 -29.97 6.43 9.87
CA SER A 269 -31.20 5.75 9.45
C SER A 269 -31.56 6.09 8.00
N GLY A 270 -31.50 5.09 7.11
CA GLY A 270 -31.85 5.23 5.68
C GLY A 270 -30.66 5.19 4.70
N MET A 271 -29.43 5.45 5.15
CA MET A 271 -28.23 5.39 4.30
C MET A 271 -27.99 3.98 3.75
N MET A 272 -27.96 2.97 4.63
CA MET A 272 -27.70 1.58 4.23
C MET A 272 -28.74 1.02 3.25
N PRO A 273 -30.06 1.23 3.45
CA PRO A 273 -31.07 0.87 2.43
C PRO A 273 -30.85 1.56 1.07
N ALA A 274 -30.52 2.86 1.07
CA ALA A 274 -30.26 3.60 -0.17
C ALA A 274 -29.02 3.06 -0.90
N MET A 275 -27.91 2.87 -0.19
CA MET A 275 -26.70 2.26 -0.73
C MET A 275 -26.95 0.84 -1.24
N SER A 276 -27.75 0.03 -0.52
CA SER A 276 -28.12 -1.31 -0.94
C SER A 276 -28.87 -1.32 -2.27
N ARG A 277 -29.79 -0.37 -2.49
CA ARG A 277 -30.49 -0.21 -3.77
C ARG A 277 -29.53 0.12 -4.91
N ILE A 278 -28.59 1.04 -4.68
CA ILE A 278 -27.56 1.40 -5.68
C ILE A 278 -26.65 0.20 -5.96
N ALA A 279 -26.23 -0.53 -4.92
CA ALA A 279 -25.39 -1.71 -5.04
C ALA A 279 -26.09 -2.81 -5.86
N GLN A 280 -27.36 -3.08 -5.58
CA GLN A 280 -28.18 -4.06 -6.32
C GLN A 280 -28.28 -3.71 -7.81
N LEU A 281 -28.54 -2.44 -8.15
CA LEU A 281 -28.58 -1.98 -9.55
C LEU A 281 -27.24 -2.16 -10.28
N ARG A 282 -26.13 -2.18 -9.54
CA ARG A 282 -24.78 -2.38 -10.06
C ARG A 282 -24.32 -3.85 -10.01
N GLY A 283 -25.12 -4.75 -9.43
CA GLY A 283 -24.74 -6.14 -9.20
C GLY A 283 -23.59 -6.29 -8.21
N GLN A 284 -23.53 -5.44 -7.19
CA GLN A 284 -22.46 -5.40 -6.17
C GLN A 284 -23.04 -5.58 -4.76
N SER A 285 -22.20 -6.02 -3.81
CA SER A 285 -22.49 -5.82 -2.38
C SER A 285 -22.28 -4.35 -1.99
N VAL A 286 -22.81 -3.93 -0.83
CA VAL A 286 -22.55 -2.57 -0.29
C VAL A 286 -21.05 -2.37 -0.05
N THR A 287 -20.37 -3.39 0.46
CA THR A 287 -18.91 -3.41 0.64
C THR A 287 -18.19 -3.15 -0.69
N GLN A 288 -18.57 -3.87 -1.73
CA GLN A 288 -17.99 -3.70 -3.07
C GLN A 288 -18.31 -2.31 -3.65
N LEU A 289 -19.53 -1.81 -3.46
CA LEU A 289 -19.94 -0.48 -3.91
C LEU A 289 -19.07 0.61 -3.26
N ALA A 290 -18.90 0.57 -1.94
CA ALA A 290 -18.10 1.53 -1.20
C ALA A 290 -16.62 1.51 -1.64
N LEU A 291 -16.05 0.31 -1.77
CA LEU A 291 -14.67 0.16 -2.24
C LEU A 291 -14.52 0.59 -3.71
N SER A 292 -15.47 0.25 -4.57
CA SER A 292 -15.47 0.68 -5.98
C SER A 292 -15.56 2.19 -6.08
N TRP A 293 -16.34 2.83 -5.21
CA TRP A 293 -16.41 4.28 -5.13
C TRP A 293 -15.04 4.84 -4.74
N VAL A 294 -14.35 4.34 -3.72
CA VAL A 294 -12.97 4.83 -3.44
C VAL A 294 -12.08 4.69 -4.68
N LEU A 295 -12.15 3.56 -5.39
CA LEU A 295 -11.34 3.31 -6.57
C LEU A 295 -11.78 4.04 -7.85
N HIS A 296 -12.97 4.65 -7.88
CA HIS A 296 -13.47 5.35 -9.08
C HIS A 296 -12.62 6.57 -9.41
N SER A 297 -12.11 7.25 -8.38
CA SER A 297 -11.36 8.48 -8.55
C SER A 297 -9.96 8.19 -9.09
N PRO A 298 -9.53 8.86 -10.17
CA PRO A 298 -8.18 8.71 -10.73
C PRO A 298 -7.10 9.28 -9.80
N HIS A 299 -7.46 10.10 -8.82
CA HIS A 299 -6.53 10.65 -7.83
C HIS A 299 -6.08 9.60 -6.80
N ILE A 300 -6.79 8.48 -6.69
CA ILE A 300 -6.45 7.41 -5.75
C ILE A 300 -5.53 6.40 -6.44
N THR A 301 -4.31 6.25 -5.94
CA THR A 301 -3.35 5.24 -6.42
C THR A 301 -3.80 3.84 -6.01
N SER A 302 -4.15 3.67 -4.73
CA SER A 302 -4.60 2.38 -4.17
C SER A 302 -5.53 2.58 -2.98
N ALA A 303 -6.44 1.65 -2.76
CA ALA A 303 -7.14 1.49 -1.49
C ALA A 303 -6.48 0.38 -0.65
N LEU A 304 -6.25 0.66 0.63
CA LEU A 304 -5.70 -0.29 1.58
C LEU A 304 -6.83 -1.01 2.32
N ILE A 305 -7.04 -2.28 1.98
CA ILE A 305 -8.02 -3.16 2.64
C ILE A 305 -7.35 -3.99 3.73
N SER A 306 -8.12 -4.48 4.69
CA SER A 306 -7.65 -5.44 5.70
C SER A 306 -8.69 -6.54 5.86
N THR A 307 -8.22 -7.79 5.94
CA THR A 307 -9.06 -8.95 6.20
C THR A 307 -8.24 -10.09 6.79
N SER A 308 -8.82 -10.81 7.73
CA SER A 308 -8.30 -12.08 8.26
C SER A 308 -8.95 -13.30 7.61
N HIS A 309 -9.93 -13.09 6.72
CA HIS A 309 -10.73 -14.14 6.10
C HIS A 309 -10.51 -14.19 4.58
N LEU A 310 -10.11 -15.38 4.10
CA LEU A 310 -9.84 -15.66 2.70
C LEU A 310 -11.06 -15.39 1.78
N GLY A 311 -12.27 -15.76 2.22
CA GLY A 311 -13.49 -15.52 1.45
C GLY A 311 -13.79 -14.03 1.25
N HIS A 312 -13.49 -13.20 2.25
CA HIS A 312 -13.72 -11.76 2.19
C HIS A 312 -12.73 -11.08 1.22
N LEU A 313 -11.50 -11.59 1.08
CA LEU A 313 -10.55 -11.07 0.09
C LEU A 313 -11.09 -11.18 -1.34
N SER A 314 -11.72 -12.31 -1.68
CA SER A 314 -12.35 -12.51 -2.99
C SER A 314 -13.52 -11.56 -3.22
N GLU A 315 -14.35 -11.29 -2.20
CA GLU A 315 -15.42 -10.29 -2.28
C GLU A 315 -14.85 -8.90 -2.58
N LEU A 316 -13.85 -8.47 -1.80
CA LEU A 316 -13.21 -7.15 -1.94
C LEU A 316 -12.57 -6.98 -3.32
N ARG A 317 -11.94 -8.04 -3.84
CA ARG A 317 -11.36 -8.05 -5.21
C ARG A 317 -12.39 -7.77 -6.30
N GLY A 318 -13.64 -8.20 -6.11
CA GLY A 318 -14.74 -7.95 -7.06
C GLY A 318 -15.08 -6.47 -7.23
N ALA A 319 -14.69 -5.59 -6.29
CA ALA A 319 -14.87 -4.15 -6.44
C ALA A 319 -14.07 -3.57 -7.63
N VAL A 320 -12.90 -4.15 -7.94
CA VAL A 320 -12.03 -3.69 -9.04
C VAL A 320 -12.70 -3.85 -10.41
N ASP A 321 -13.63 -4.79 -10.54
CA ASP A 321 -14.29 -5.06 -11.82
C ASP A 321 -15.39 -4.02 -12.13
N ARG A 322 -15.71 -3.12 -11.19
CA ARG A 322 -16.84 -2.17 -11.26
C ARG A 322 -16.47 -0.77 -10.75
N MET A 323 -15.30 -0.25 -11.12
CA MET A 323 -14.85 1.09 -10.69
C MET A 323 -15.53 2.27 -11.41
N HIS A 324 -16.28 2.02 -12.50
CA HIS A 324 -16.94 3.09 -13.25
C HIS A 324 -18.30 3.45 -12.63
N PHE A 325 -18.57 4.75 -12.50
CA PHE A 325 -19.83 5.30 -12.01
C PHE A 325 -20.39 6.31 -13.01
N THR A 326 -21.71 6.32 -13.17
CA THR A 326 -22.39 7.39 -13.90
C THR A 326 -22.54 8.62 -12.99
N PRO A 327 -22.73 9.84 -13.57
CA PRO A 327 -23.00 11.03 -12.78
C PRO A 327 -24.19 10.87 -11.83
N ASP A 328 -25.27 10.22 -12.28
CA ASP A 328 -26.46 9.97 -11.44
C ASP A 328 -26.16 9.06 -10.25
N GLN A 329 -25.29 8.06 -10.43
CA GLN A 329 -24.89 7.17 -9.34
C GLN A 329 -24.03 7.90 -8.31
N LEU A 330 -23.13 8.77 -8.75
CA LEU A 330 -22.34 9.61 -7.85
C LEU A 330 -23.23 10.59 -7.08
N ALA A 331 -24.14 11.28 -7.77
CA ALA A 331 -25.10 12.18 -7.14
C ALA A 331 -26.01 11.46 -6.14
N ALA A 332 -26.46 10.24 -6.44
CA ALA A 332 -27.24 9.43 -5.52
C ALA A 332 -26.44 9.01 -4.27
N LEU A 333 -25.16 8.68 -4.43
CA LEU A 333 -24.26 8.36 -3.31
C LEU A 333 -23.97 9.60 -2.45
N ASP A 334 -23.74 10.74 -3.08
CA ASP A 334 -23.56 12.02 -2.38
C ASP A 334 -24.78 12.36 -1.55
N ALA A 335 -25.98 12.24 -2.12
CA ALA A 335 -27.23 12.51 -1.43
C ALA A 335 -27.46 11.56 -0.25
N CYS A 336 -27.13 10.26 -0.37
CA CYS A 336 -27.37 9.31 0.71
C CYS A 336 -26.32 9.37 1.83
N CYS A 337 -25.09 9.79 1.52
CA CYS A 337 -23.99 9.84 2.49
C CYS A 337 -23.75 11.23 3.08
N ALA A 338 -24.35 12.31 2.54
CA ALA A 338 -24.15 13.68 2.99
C ALA A 338 -24.36 13.88 4.50
N SER A 339 -25.43 13.31 5.07
CA SER A 339 -25.76 13.44 6.50
C SER A 339 -24.89 12.58 7.43
N ALA A 340 -24.08 11.69 6.86
CA ALA A 340 -23.22 10.75 7.57
C ALA A 340 -21.74 11.15 7.53
N ARG A 341 -21.43 12.27 6.86
CA ARG A 341 -20.05 12.76 6.73
C ARG A 341 -19.54 13.14 8.11
N ILE A 342 -18.35 12.66 8.41
CA ILE A 342 -17.61 13.06 9.60
C ILE A 342 -17.07 14.47 9.31
N ASP A 343 -17.81 15.50 9.71
CA ASP A 343 -17.33 16.88 9.69
C ASP A 343 -16.33 17.08 10.83
N ASP A 344 -15.05 16.82 10.54
CA ASP A 344 -13.98 17.16 11.48
C ASP A 344 -13.56 18.62 11.26
N SER A 345 -14.28 19.56 11.89
CA SER A 345 -13.93 20.98 11.87
C SER A 345 -12.62 21.29 12.60
N THR A 346 -11.98 20.29 13.22
CA THR A 346 -10.65 20.46 13.78
C THR A 346 -9.62 20.11 12.71
N ASN A 347 -9.10 21.13 12.04
CA ASN A 347 -7.92 21.07 11.16
C ASN A 347 -6.63 20.60 11.89
N ASP A 348 -6.77 19.97 13.06
CA ASP A 348 -5.72 19.50 13.92
C ASP A 348 -5.63 17.98 13.83
N VAL A 349 -4.81 17.52 12.88
CA VAL A 349 -4.52 16.10 12.67
C VAL A 349 -3.76 15.47 13.86
N SER A 350 -3.40 16.26 14.88
CA SER A 350 -2.98 15.70 16.18
C SER A 350 -4.14 15.05 16.95
N GLN A 351 -5.39 15.34 16.57
CA GLN A 351 -6.64 14.80 17.09
C GLN A 351 -7.33 13.83 16.13
N HIS A 352 -6.61 13.08 15.30
CA HIS A 352 -7.13 11.75 14.95
C HIS A 352 -6.76 10.79 16.08
N PRO A 353 -7.62 10.59 17.11
CA PRO A 353 -7.51 9.38 17.88
C PRO A 353 -7.76 8.25 16.89
N VAL A 354 -6.81 7.33 16.77
CA VAL A 354 -7.26 5.93 16.67
C VAL A 354 -8.11 5.76 17.93
N SER A 355 -9.43 5.74 17.77
CA SER A 355 -10.36 5.70 18.89
C SER A 355 -9.87 4.65 19.90
N PRO A 356 -9.59 5.02 21.17
CA PRO A 356 -9.16 4.07 22.20
C PRO A 356 -10.23 3.02 22.52
N ALA A 357 -11.44 3.16 21.95
CA ALA A 357 -12.64 2.41 22.29
C ALA A 357 -12.57 0.89 22.04
N THR A 358 -11.51 0.35 21.44
CA THR A 358 -11.31 -1.11 21.34
C THR A 358 -10.26 -1.67 22.30
N THR A 359 -9.59 -0.85 23.12
CA THR A 359 -8.58 -1.36 24.07
C THR A 359 -9.17 -1.71 25.44
N GLU A 360 -10.38 -1.26 25.78
CA GLU A 360 -10.97 -1.47 27.12
C GLU A 360 -11.99 -2.62 27.23
N HIS A 361 -12.16 -3.46 26.20
CA HIS A 361 -13.05 -4.64 26.29
C HIS A 361 -12.37 -6.00 26.12
N PHE A 362 -11.05 -6.06 26.14
CA PHE A 362 -10.29 -7.33 26.11
C PHE A 362 -9.33 -7.51 27.30
N GLN A 363 -9.70 -6.95 28.45
CA GLN A 363 -9.16 -7.36 29.75
C GLN A 363 -10.24 -8.07 30.56
N ARG A 364 -10.46 -9.35 30.26
CA ARG A 364 -10.79 -10.40 31.24
C ARG A 364 -10.38 -11.75 30.68
#